data_AF-A0A9X3CV52-F1
#
_entry.id   AF-A0A9X3CV52-F1
#
_cell.length_a   1.000
_cell.length_b   1.000
_cell.length_c   1.000
_cell.angle_alpha   90.00
_cell.angle_beta   90.00
_cell.angle_gamma   90.00
#
_symmetry.space_group_name_H-M   'P 1'
#
loop_
_entity.id
_entity.type
_entity.pdbx_description
1 polymer ?
#
loop_
_entity_poly.entity_id
_entity_poly.type
_entity_poly.pdbx_seq_one_letter_code
_entity_poly.pdbx_strand_id
1 'polypeptide(L)'
;MRRYETEAVELFKSNYSFSVQTLMKFDENQYKKLKTTVGSVDLKDVVGTDNGNYIGRRWGEILEKGELQHPHKCLRELAENPEYYLSNDKKEGWYFACVRDRYYVNGGGNHRTLIGRAFLEFNDLPTVIHNVTIEHYEEELSAKSILDSIHTDDNEGVNPSPFIWVGFACFIAVVWLIL
;
A
#
# COMPACT_ATOMS: atom_id res chain seq x y z
N MET A 1 -14.67 28.64 -11.81
CA MET A 1 -13.61 27.62 -11.75
C MET A 1 -13.58 26.94 -10.39
N ARG A 2 -13.30 27.67 -9.30
CA ARG A 2 -13.20 27.14 -7.91
C ARG A 2 -14.37 26.26 -7.42
N ARG A 3 -15.63 26.57 -7.77
CA ARG A 3 -16.81 25.79 -7.35
C ARG A 3 -16.89 24.40 -8.00
N TYR A 4 -16.58 24.32 -9.29
CA TYR A 4 -16.58 23.05 -10.04
C TYR A 4 -15.49 22.08 -9.53
N GLU A 5 -14.35 22.62 -9.10
CA GLU A 5 -13.25 21.84 -8.54
C GLU A 5 -13.63 21.22 -7.19
N THR A 6 -14.27 22.00 -6.31
CA THR A 6 -14.76 21.48 -5.02
C THR A 6 -15.80 20.38 -5.23
N GLU A 7 -16.73 20.55 -6.17
CA GLU A 7 -17.75 19.53 -6.48
C GLU A 7 -17.11 18.23 -7.01
N ALA A 8 -16.10 18.31 -7.87
CA ALA A 8 -15.40 17.13 -8.39
C ALA A 8 -14.61 16.38 -7.31
N VAL A 9 -13.96 17.09 -6.38
CA VAL A 9 -13.20 16.47 -5.28
C VAL A 9 -14.13 15.80 -4.27
N GLU A 10 -15.24 16.45 -3.92
CA GLU A 10 -16.24 15.85 -3.03
C GLU A 10 -16.90 14.61 -3.66
N LEU A 11 -17.20 14.66 -4.96
CA LEU A 11 -17.69 13.49 -5.70
C LEU A 11 -16.67 12.35 -5.70
N PHE A 12 -15.39 12.64 -5.87
CA PHE A 12 -14.34 11.62 -5.79
C PHE A 12 -14.30 10.98 -4.39
N LYS A 13 -14.36 11.79 -3.34
CA LYS A 13 -14.33 11.33 -1.96
C LYS A 13 -15.52 10.43 -1.61
N SER A 14 -16.71 10.74 -2.13
CA SER A 14 -17.93 9.99 -1.82
C SER A 14 -18.11 8.72 -2.66
N ASN A 15 -17.56 8.69 -3.89
CA ASN A 15 -17.83 7.61 -4.84
C ASN A 15 -16.86 6.42 -4.76
N TYR A 16 -15.68 6.59 -4.15
CA TYR A 16 -14.71 5.50 -4.07
C TYR A 16 -14.42 5.10 -2.62
N SER A 17 -14.60 3.81 -2.33
CA SER A 17 -14.36 3.25 -0.99
C SER A 17 -12.91 3.44 -0.53
N PHE A 18 -11.95 3.47 -1.46
CA PHE A 18 -10.55 3.68 -1.13
C PHE A 18 -10.22 5.13 -0.77
N SER A 19 -11.08 6.10 -1.12
CA SER A 19 -10.87 7.52 -0.81
C SER A 19 -10.74 7.80 0.68
N VAL A 20 -11.31 6.95 1.55
CA VAL A 20 -11.22 7.08 3.01
C VAL A 20 -10.05 6.34 3.64
N GLN A 21 -9.31 5.54 2.86
CA GLN A 21 -8.15 4.79 3.36
C GLN A 21 -6.98 5.74 3.58
N THR A 22 -6.38 5.65 4.77
CA THR A 22 -5.21 6.43 5.14
C THR A 22 -3.94 5.84 4.54
N LEU A 23 -3.15 6.69 3.88
CA LEU A 23 -1.86 6.32 3.33
C LEU A 23 -0.86 5.97 4.43
N MET A 24 -0.38 4.73 4.37
CA MET A 24 0.70 4.25 5.23
C MET A 24 2.04 4.91 4.84
N LYS A 25 2.89 5.14 5.83
CA LYS A 25 4.27 5.55 5.59
C LYS A 25 5.06 4.38 5.00
N PHE A 26 5.77 4.65 3.92
CA PHE A 26 6.93 3.88 3.51
C PHE A 26 8.21 4.65 3.88
N ASP A 27 9.17 3.97 4.49
CA ASP A 27 10.49 4.51 4.82
C ASP A 27 11.51 3.47 4.40
N GLU A 28 12.19 3.69 3.28
CA GLU A 28 13.11 2.70 2.72
C GLU A 28 14.23 2.30 3.69
N ASN A 29 14.57 3.17 4.65
CA ASN A 29 15.61 2.91 5.65
C ASN A 29 15.22 1.83 6.67
N GLN A 30 13.95 1.44 6.73
CA GLN A 30 13.47 0.37 7.60
C GLN A 30 13.53 -1.02 6.93
N TYR A 31 13.97 -1.07 5.68
CA TYR A 31 13.90 -2.28 4.88
C TYR A 31 15.19 -2.51 4.11
N LYS A 32 15.47 -3.78 3.84
CA LYS A 32 16.55 -4.17 2.94
C LYS A 32 16.02 -4.32 1.53
N LYS A 33 16.52 -3.51 0.60
CA LYS A 33 16.22 -3.68 -0.84
C LYS A 33 16.83 -4.98 -1.35
N LEU A 34 15.99 -5.82 -1.97
CA LEU A 34 16.39 -7.12 -2.53
C LEU A 34 16.71 -7.02 -4.02
N LYS A 35 15.79 -6.44 -4.80
CA LYS A 35 15.91 -6.37 -6.27
C LYS A 35 14.97 -5.30 -6.85
N THR A 36 15.20 -4.94 -8.10
CA THR A 36 14.28 -4.13 -8.90
C THR A 36 13.84 -4.92 -10.13
N THR A 37 12.55 -4.85 -10.46
CA THR A 37 11.93 -5.55 -11.59
C THR A 37 11.00 -4.61 -12.35
N VAL A 38 10.71 -4.93 -13.62
CA VAL A 38 9.55 -4.36 -14.33
C VAL A 38 8.40 -5.36 -14.24
N GLY A 39 7.21 -4.89 -13.88
CA GLY A 39 6.07 -5.77 -13.64
C GLY A 39 4.72 -5.05 -13.72
N SER A 40 3.70 -5.70 -13.15
CA SER A 40 2.35 -5.18 -13.06
C SER A 40 1.96 -5.01 -11.60
N VAL A 41 1.18 -3.98 -11.29
CA VAL A 41 0.69 -3.70 -9.94
C VAL A 41 -0.81 -3.50 -10.01
N ASP A 42 -1.57 -4.22 -9.17
CA ASP A 42 -2.95 -3.85 -8.90
C ASP A 42 -2.95 -2.63 -7.98
N LEU A 43 -3.54 -1.54 -8.43
CA LEU A 43 -3.62 -0.29 -7.68
C LEU A 43 -4.46 -0.43 -6.40
N LYS A 44 -5.23 -1.52 -6.25
CA LYS A 44 -5.90 -1.87 -4.99
C LYS A 44 -4.93 -2.26 -3.88
N ASP A 45 -3.79 -2.84 -4.23
CA ASP A 45 -2.75 -3.29 -3.30
C ASP A 45 -1.76 -2.17 -2.94
N VAL A 46 -1.95 -0.97 -3.48
CA VAL A 46 -1.16 0.22 -3.13
C VAL A 46 -1.74 0.87 -1.88
N VAL A 47 -1.03 0.74 -0.77
CA VAL A 47 -1.49 1.09 0.59
C VAL A 47 -0.86 2.36 1.16
N GLY A 48 0.20 2.87 0.53
CA GLY A 48 0.97 3.96 1.12
C GLY A 48 1.93 4.65 0.16
N THR A 49 2.77 5.51 0.73
CA THR A 49 3.74 6.32 -0.02
C THR A 49 4.94 6.71 0.84
N ASP A 50 6.06 6.99 0.18
CA ASP A 50 7.25 7.66 0.73
C ASP A 50 7.06 9.19 0.90
N ASN A 51 6.04 9.78 0.30
CA ASN A 51 5.88 11.23 0.26
C ASN A 51 5.34 11.78 1.59
N GLY A 52 6.20 12.45 2.34
CA GLY A 52 5.91 13.12 3.62
C GLY A 52 4.68 14.03 3.63
N ASN A 53 4.28 14.60 2.49
CA ASN A 53 3.11 15.48 2.41
C ASN A 53 1.77 14.72 2.45
N TYR A 54 1.77 13.43 2.13
CA TYR A 54 0.57 12.60 2.02
C TYR A 54 0.51 11.48 3.05
N ILE A 55 1.61 11.17 3.72
CA ILE A 55 1.62 10.20 4.84
C ILE A 55 0.57 10.61 5.89
N GLY A 56 -0.25 9.65 6.31
CA GLY A 56 -1.32 9.86 7.29
C GLY A 56 -2.57 10.56 6.73
N ARG A 57 -2.57 10.96 5.45
CA ARG A 57 -3.75 11.51 4.76
C ARG A 57 -4.57 10.40 4.13
N ARG A 58 -5.85 10.67 3.90
CA ARG A 58 -6.71 9.78 3.12
C ARG A 58 -6.46 10.00 1.63
N TRP A 59 -6.62 8.95 0.81
CA TRP A 59 -6.46 9.07 -0.65
C TRP A 59 -7.26 10.23 -1.27
N GLY A 60 -8.51 10.42 -0.85
CA GLY A 60 -9.37 11.51 -1.36
C GLY A 60 -8.93 12.93 -0.96
N GLU A 61 -8.15 13.07 0.12
CA GLU A 61 -7.64 14.37 0.59
C GLU A 61 -6.42 14.85 -0.22
N ILE A 62 -5.77 13.95 -0.95
CA ILE A 62 -4.60 14.27 -1.77
C ILE A 62 -4.97 15.23 -2.92
N LEU A 63 -6.23 15.20 -3.37
CA LEU A 63 -6.76 16.11 -4.40
C LEU A 63 -7.03 17.53 -3.88
N GLU A 64 -7.41 17.66 -2.61
CA GLU A 64 -7.74 18.95 -2.00
C GLU A 64 -6.54 19.84 -1.79
N LYS A 65 -5.38 19.23 -1.60
CA LYS A 65 -4.21 19.94 -1.10
C LYS A 65 -3.58 20.90 -2.12
N GLY A 66 -4.25 21.21 -3.24
CA GLY A 66 -4.29 22.48 -4.01
C GLY A 66 -2.99 23.24 -4.36
N GLU A 67 -1.84 22.85 -3.82
CA GLU A 67 -0.57 23.59 -3.86
C GLU A 67 0.39 22.99 -4.88
N LEU A 68 0.04 21.86 -5.49
CA LEU A 68 0.82 21.29 -6.58
C LEU A 68 -0.06 21.26 -7.81
N GLN A 69 0.40 21.87 -8.90
CA GLN A 69 -0.24 21.93 -10.23
C GLN A 69 -0.51 20.54 -10.86
N HIS A 70 -0.29 19.46 -10.10
CA HIS A 70 -0.13 18.10 -10.58
C HIS A 70 -1.43 17.29 -10.69
N PRO A 71 -2.44 17.40 -9.80
CA PRO A 71 -3.73 16.74 -10.00
C PRO A 71 -4.42 17.21 -11.30
N HIS A 72 -4.50 18.52 -11.52
CA HIS A 72 -5.08 19.09 -12.75
C HIS A 72 -4.31 18.67 -14.00
N LYS A 73 -2.97 18.62 -13.90
CA LYS A 73 -2.13 18.10 -14.99
C LYS A 73 -2.47 16.63 -15.29
N CYS A 74 -2.52 15.77 -14.28
CA CYS A 74 -2.82 14.35 -14.46
C CYS A 74 -4.25 14.11 -14.99
N LEU A 75 -5.24 14.90 -14.57
CA LEU A 75 -6.61 14.85 -15.09
C LEU A 75 -6.67 15.30 -16.55
N ARG A 76 -5.94 16.36 -16.92
CA ARG A 76 -5.83 16.79 -18.31
C ARG A 76 -5.13 15.73 -19.17
N GLU A 77 -4.03 15.16 -18.69
CA GLU A 77 -3.32 14.07 -19.38
C GLU A 77 -4.21 12.84 -19.55
N LEU A 78 -5.04 12.49 -18.56
CA LEU A 78 -6.05 11.44 -18.69
C LEU A 78 -7.06 11.77 -19.79
N ALA A 79 -7.55 13.01 -19.85
CA ALA A 79 -8.52 13.43 -20.88
C ALA A 79 -7.91 13.44 -22.28
N GLU A 80 -6.64 13.80 -22.42
CA GLU A 80 -5.91 13.85 -23.69
C GLU A 80 -5.47 12.44 -24.16
N ASN A 81 -5.11 11.56 -23.22
CA ASN A 81 -4.58 10.24 -23.52
C ASN A 81 -4.98 9.20 -22.45
N PRO A 82 -6.23 8.69 -22.47
CA PRO A 82 -6.67 7.66 -21.54
C PRO A 82 -5.94 6.32 -21.74
N GLU A 83 -5.46 6.05 -22.95
CA GLU A 83 -4.64 4.87 -23.26
C GLU A 83 -3.36 4.81 -22.44
N TYR A 84 -2.91 5.92 -21.86
CA TYR A 84 -1.82 5.91 -20.89
C TYR A 84 -2.06 4.96 -19.71
N TYR A 85 -3.31 4.71 -19.30
CA TYR A 85 -3.62 3.77 -18.21
C TYR A 85 -3.99 2.37 -18.70
N LEU A 86 -4.28 2.21 -20.00
CA LEU A 86 -4.78 0.96 -20.58
C LEU A 86 -3.69 0.21 -21.36
N SER A 87 -2.71 0.94 -21.92
CA SER A 87 -1.67 0.34 -22.74
C SER A 87 -0.63 -0.40 -21.91
N ASN A 88 -0.04 -1.42 -22.52
CA ASN A 88 1.11 -2.15 -22.00
C ASN A 88 2.45 -1.46 -22.34
N ASP A 89 2.46 -0.17 -22.64
CA ASP A 89 3.72 0.53 -22.85
C ASP A 89 4.46 0.72 -21.53
N LYS A 90 5.80 0.83 -21.60
CA LYS A 90 6.61 1.18 -20.44
C LYS A 90 6.12 2.49 -19.81
N LYS A 91 5.83 2.47 -18.51
CA LYS A 91 5.32 3.64 -17.79
C LYS A 91 6.45 4.35 -17.05
N GLU A 92 7.06 5.33 -17.69
CA GLU A 92 8.05 6.19 -17.05
C GLU A 92 7.44 6.92 -15.83
N GLY A 93 8.17 6.96 -14.73
CA GLY A 93 7.73 7.64 -13.51
C GLY A 93 6.74 6.85 -12.64
N TRP A 94 6.43 5.59 -12.95
CA TRP A 94 5.71 4.69 -12.04
C TRP A 94 6.69 3.78 -11.32
N TYR A 95 6.85 4.06 -10.03
CA TYR A 95 7.80 3.42 -9.16
C TYR A 95 7.08 3.00 -7.89
N PHE A 96 7.14 1.70 -7.60
CA PHE A 96 6.54 1.13 -6.41
C PHE A 96 7.57 0.40 -5.57
N ALA A 97 7.49 0.54 -4.25
CA ALA A 97 8.12 -0.39 -3.32
C ALA A 97 7.13 -1.51 -2.99
N CYS A 98 7.57 -2.75 -3.02
CA CYS A 98 6.81 -3.93 -2.62
C CYS A 98 7.39 -4.50 -1.31
N VAL A 99 6.55 -4.60 -0.28
CA VAL A 99 6.87 -5.21 1.02
C VAL A 99 5.75 -6.15 1.42
N ARG A 100 6.03 -7.46 1.50
CA ARG A 100 5.05 -8.50 1.89
C ARG A 100 3.72 -8.36 1.12
N ASP A 101 3.84 -8.30 -0.21
CA ASP A 101 2.73 -8.17 -1.16
C ASP A 101 1.91 -6.87 -1.06
N ARG A 102 2.37 -5.89 -0.28
CA ARG A 102 1.81 -4.54 -0.25
C ARG A 102 2.68 -3.59 -1.05
N TYR A 103 2.03 -2.70 -1.80
CA TYR A 103 2.72 -1.71 -2.61
C TYR A 103 2.65 -0.32 -2.00
N TYR A 104 3.72 0.45 -2.20
CA TYR A 104 3.84 1.83 -1.78
C TYR A 104 4.33 2.64 -2.97
N VAL A 105 3.75 3.81 -3.21
CA VAL A 105 4.29 4.75 -4.19
C VAL A 105 5.66 5.24 -3.68
N ASN A 106 6.70 5.07 -4.49
CA ASN A 106 8.09 5.33 -4.10
C ASN A 106 8.78 6.21 -5.16
N GLY A 107 9.16 7.46 -4.86
CA GLY A 107 9.74 8.37 -5.84
C GLY A 107 8.71 9.17 -6.66
N GLY A 108 7.50 9.33 -6.13
CA GLY A 108 6.41 10.12 -6.72
C GLY A 108 5.42 9.33 -7.57
N GLY A 109 4.42 10.01 -8.15
CA GLY A 109 3.35 9.35 -8.91
C GLY A 109 2.05 9.10 -8.13
N ASN A 110 1.93 9.63 -6.91
CA ASN A 110 0.73 9.51 -6.07
C ASN A 110 -0.56 9.94 -6.80
N HIS A 111 -0.54 11.08 -7.49
CA HIS A 111 -1.70 11.56 -8.24
C HIS A 111 -2.06 10.66 -9.43
N ARG A 112 -1.07 10.13 -10.16
CA ARG A 112 -1.29 9.18 -11.27
C ARG A 112 -1.85 7.85 -10.75
N THR A 113 -1.36 7.39 -9.61
CA THR A 113 -1.87 6.20 -8.92
C THR A 113 -3.33 6.40 -8.53
N LEU A 114 -3.64 7.52 -7.87
CA LEU A 114 -4.99 7.87 -7.44
C LEU A 114 -5.97 7.97 -8.62
N ILE A 115 -5.59 8.73 -9.65
CA ILE A 115 -6.42 8.98 -10.83
C ILE A 115 -6.57 7.71 -11.66
N GLY A 116 -5.51 6.94 -11.85
CA GLY A 116 -5.54 5.67 -12.57
C GLY A 116 -6.46 4.67 -11.90
N ARG A 117 -6.38 4.53 -10.57
CA ARG A 117 -7.27 3.63 -9.82
C ARG A 117 -8.72 4.02 -9.99
N ALA A 118 -9.04 5.30 -9.79
CA ALA A 118 -10.40 5.79 -9.94
C ALA A 118 -10.92 5.65 -11.38
N PHE A 119 -10.11 6.00 -12.39
CA PHE A 119 -10.48 5.87 -13.80
C PHE A 119 -10.80 4.42 -14.16
N LEU A 120 -9.94 3.47 -13.78
CA LEU A 120 -10.16 2.06 -14.09
C LEU A 120 -11.38 1.51 -13.34
N GLU A 121 -11.52 1.84 -12.05
CA GLU A 121 -12.66 1.40 -11.23
C GLU A 121 -13.99 1.98 -11.73
N PHE A 122 -14.03 3.25 -12.14
CA PHE A 122 -15.22 3.90 -12.70
C PHE A 122 -15.72 3.24 -13.99
N ASN A 123 -14.81 2.69 -14.78
CA ASN A 123 -15.10 2.07 -16.07
C ASN A 123 -15.24 0.54 -15.97
N ASP A 124 -15.34 -0.01 -14.75
CA ASP A 124 -15.41 -1.46 -14.49
C ASP A 124 -14.24 -2.25 -15.10
N LEU A 125 -13.05 -1.63 -15.17
CA LEU A 125 -11.83 -2.23 -15.70
C LEU A 125 -10.96 -2.82 -14.59
N PRO A 126 -10.09 -3.80 -14.89
CA PRO A 126 -9.05 -4.24 -13.96
C PRO A 126 -8.20 -3.05 -13.52
N THR A 127 -8.00 -2.88 -12.21
CA THR A 127 -7.19 -1.80 -11.63
C THR A 127 -5.70 -2.06 -11.72
N VAL A 128 -5.24 -2.77 -12.76
CA VAL A 128 -3.86 -3.21 -12.93
C VAL A 128 -3.14 -2.26 -13.88
N ILE A 129 -1.99 -1.73 -13.46
CA ILE A 129 -1.08 -0.99 -14.34
C ILE A 129 0.12 -1.87 -14.67
N HIS A 130 0.39 -1.98 -15.96
CA HIS A 130 1.46 -2.80 -16.51
C HIS A 130 2.75 -2.01 -16.76
N ASN A 131 3.86 -2.74 -16.83
CA ASN A 131 5.18 -2.24 -17.20
C ASN A 131 5.66 -1.02 -16.37
N VAL A 132 5.47 -1.15 -15.06
CA VAL A 132 5.95 -0.22 -14.02
C VAL A 132 7.21 -0.76 -13.35
N THR A 133 7.98 0.12 -12.71
CA THR A 133 9.16 -0.28 -11.94
C THR A 133 8.74 -0.66 -10.52
N ILE A 134 9.17 -1.84 -10.08
CA ILE A 134 8.88 -2.39 -8.75
C ILE A 134 10.19 -2.70 -8.04
N GLU A 135 10.39 -2.09 -6.89
CA GLU A 135 11.51 -2.32 -5.99
C GLU A 135 11.05 -3.23 -4.85
N HIS A 136 11.68 -4.39 -4.71
CA HIS A 136 11.29 -5.40 -3.73
C HIS A 136 12.13 -5.26 -2.48
N TYR A 137 11.48 -5.26 -1.33
CA TYR A 137 12.10 -5.07 -0.03
C TYR A 137 11.67 -6.16 0.96
N GLU A 138 12.52 -6.41 1.94
CA GLU A 138 12.23 -7.26 3.10
C GLU A 138 12.39 -6.44 4.39
N GLU A 139 11.54 -6.71 5.38
CA GLU A 139 11.67 -6.12 6.72
C GLU A 139 13.04 -6.50 7.28
N GLU A 140 13.84 -5.49 7.63
CA GLU A 140 15.06 -5.76 8.36
C GLU A 140 14.66 -6.13 9.79
N LEU A 141 14.74 -7.43 10.12
CA LEU A 141 14.48 -7.93 11.47
C LEU A 141 15.43 -7.24 12.44
N SER A 142 14.94 -6.20 13.11
CA SER A 142 15.68 -5.58 14.19
C SER A 142 15.59 -6.47 15.44
N ALA A 143 16.65 -6.52 16.25
CA ALA A 143 16.60 -7.22 17.54
C ALA A 143 15.41 -6.73 18.40
N LYS A 144 15.03 -5.45 18.25
CA LYS A 144 13.87 -4.87 18.92
C LYS A 144 12.55 -5.46 18.43
N SER A 145 12.34 -5.64 17.13
CA SER A 145 11.10 -6.21 16.60
C SER A 145 10.92 -7.69 16.96
N ILE A 146 12.04 -8.42 17.10
CA ILE A 146 12.04 -9.79 17.63
C ILE A 146 11.68 -9.80 19.13
N LEU A 147 12.24 -8.88 19.91
CA LEU A 147 11.93 -8.77 21.35
C LEU A 147 10.49 -8.32 21.59
N ASP A 148 9.98 -7.36 20.81
CA ASP A 148 8.61 -6.87 20.91
C ASP A 148 7.61 -8.00 20.58
N SER A 149 7.88 -8.85 19.58
CA SER A 149 7.03 -10.01 19.29
C SER A 149 7.03 -11.04 20.42
N ILE A 150 8.17 -11.26 21.09
CA ILE A 150 8.28 -12.19 22.22
C ILE A 150 7.49 -11.65 23.44
N HIS A 151 7.56 -10.35 23.72
CA HIS A 151 6.83 -9.74 24.84
C HIS A 151 5.31 -9.58 24.63
N THR A 152 4.85 -9.70 23.39
CA THR A 152 3.41 -9.64 23.08
C THR A 152 2.73 -10.99 23.36
N ASP A 153 3.43 -12.11 23.19
CA ASP A 153 2.92 -13.45 23.51
C ASP A 153 2.74 -13.67 25.03
N ASP A 154 3.47 -12.94 25.87
CA ASP A 154 3.35 -13.03 27.34
C ASP A 154 2.19 -12.19 27.92
N ASN A 155 1.52 -11.35 27.11
CA ASN A 155 0.48 -10.42 27.57
C ASN A 155 -0.94 -10.70 27.05
N GLU A 156 -1.16 -11.80 26.33
CA GLU A 156 -2.52 -12.36 26.24
C GLU A 156 -2.83 -13.12 27.53
N GLY A 157 -3.47 -12.41 28.45
CA GLY A 157 -4.03 -12.99 29.66
C GLY A 157 -4.90 -14.21 29.32
N VAL A 158 -4.39 -15.38 29.68
CA VAL A 158 -5.08 -16.67 29.61
C VAL A 158 -6.45 -16.53 30.27
N ASN A 159 -7.50 -16.50 29.46
CA ASN A 159 -8.85 -16.81 29.92
C ASN A 159 -9.03 -18.32 29.70
N PRO A 160 -9.04 -19.17 30.75
CA PRO A 160 -9.11 -20.60 30.56
C PRO A 160 -10.51 -20.99 30.08
N SER A 161 -10.66 -21.18 28.77
CA SER A 161 -11.77 -21.98 28.22
C SER A 161 -11.44 -23.47 28.41
N PRO A 162 -12.39 -24.32 28.83
CA PRO A 162 -12.08 -25.66 29.33
C PRO A 162 -12.00 -26.72 28.22
N PHE A 163 -11.41 -26.40 27.07
CA PHE A 163 -11.25 -27.36 25.98
C PHE A 163 -9.91 -27.15 25.26
N ILE A 164 -9.19 -28.26 25.08
CA ILE A 164 -7.87 -28.43 24.42
C ILE A 164 -6.67 -28.44 25.40
N TRP A 165 -6.61 -29.49 26.23
CA TRP A 165 -5.41 -29.91 26.97
C TRP A 165 -5.06 -31.39 26.67
N VAL A 166 -4.92 -31.76 25.39
CA VAL A 166 -4.50 -33.13 25.02
C VAL A 166 -3.32 -33.16 24.03
N GLY A 167 -2.90 -32.03 23.45
CA GLY A 167 -1.93 -32.06 22.34
C GLY A 167 -0.44 -31.91 22.69
N PHE A 168 -0.07 -31.11 23.70
CA PHE A 168 1.31 -30.62 23.82
C PHE A 168 2.11 -31.11 25.03
N ALA A 169 1.48 -31.80 25.98
CA ALA A 169 2.17 -32.35 27.16
C ALA A 169 2.94 -33.67 26.90
N CYS A 170 2.86 -34.25 25.69
CA CYS A 170 3.55 -35.51 25.38
C CYS A 170 4.96 -35.33 24.77
N PHE A 171 5.42 -34.12 24.46
CA PHE A 171 6.71 -33.95 23.76
C PHE A 171 7.91 -33.56 24.65
N ILE A 172 7.72 -33.26 25.94
CA ILE A 172 8.83 -32.92 26.87
C ILE A 172 9.10 -34.00 27.92
N ALA A 173 8.33 -35.10 27.95
CA ALA A 173 8.54 -36.20 28.91
C ALA A 173 9.43 -37.36 28.40
N VAL A 174 9.78 -37.42 27.11
CA VAL A 174 10.54 -38.56 26.54
C VAL A 174 12.06 -38.31 26.50
N VAL A 175 12.52 -37.07 26.66
CA VAL A 175 13.96 -36.72 26.59
C VAL A 175 14.71 -36.86 27.93
N TRP A 176 14.01 -37.14 29.03
CA TRP A 176 14.61 -37.29 30.37
C TRP A 176 14.68 -38.72 30.91
N LEU A 177 14.49 -39.75 30.07
CA LEU A 177 14.53 -41.17 30.49
C LEU A 177 15.51 -42.04 29.69
N ILE A 178 16.39 -41.47 28.84
CA ILE A 178 17.43 -42.22 28.10
C ILE A 178 18.80 -41.51 28.15
N LEU A 179 19.16 -40.83 29.25
CA LEU A 179 20.54 -40.44 29.55
C LEU A 179 20.81 -40.59 31.05
#